data_AF-A0A0H3FVN6-F1
#
_entry.id   AF-A0A0H3FVN6-F1
#
_cell.length_a   1.000
_cell.length_b   1.000
_cell.length_c   1.000
_cell.angle_alpha   90.00
_cell.angle_beta   90.00
_cell.angle_gamma   90.00
#
_symmetry.space_group_name_H-M   'P 1'
#
loop_
_entity.id
_entity.type
_entity.pdbx_description
1 polymer ?
#
loop_
_entity_poly.entity_id
_entity_poly.type
_entity_poly.pdbx_seq_one_letter_code
_entity_poly.pdbx_strand_id
1 'polypeptide(L)'
;MIYKDFYHLMLESFSQPVKLFTESRNVPFTLYVEEQKLFVRNGKDNTSRIGPKEVAAFIERFEENESLAAKDYQDVTFKASYLLAAMKYITIKNSLNTDNK
;
A
#
# COMPACT_ATOMS: atom_id res chain seq x y z
N MET A 1 13.78 7.43 7.76
CA MET A 1 12.78 8.15 6.94
C MET A 1 11.45 8.16 7.69
N ILE A 2 10.70 9.26 7.73
CA ILE A 2 9.34 9.42 7.13
C ILE A 2 8.34 8.21 7.27
N TYR A 3 8.44 7.32 8.27
CA TYR A 3 7.51 6.18 8.41
C TYR A 3 6.08 6.59 8.80
N LYS A 4 5.94 7.61 9.67
CA LYS A 4 4.64 8.25 9.92
C LYS A 4 4.10 8.82 8.63
N ASP A 5 4.94 9.47 7.85
CA ASP A 5 4.51 10.15 6.64
C ASP A 5 4.06 9.15 5.58
N PHE A 6 4.64 7.95 5.46
CA PHE A 6 4.15 6.99 4.47
C PHE A 6 2.73 6.50 4.79
N TYR A 7 2.40 6.23 6.07
CA TYR A 7 1.02 5.90 6.43
C TYR A 7 0.06 7.07 6.15
N HIS A 8 0.44 8.31 6.47
CA HIS A 8 -0.38 9.48 6.14
C HIS A 8 -0.52 9.69 4.62
N LEU A 9 0.55 9.47 3.86
CA LEU A 9 0.54 9.52 2.40
C LEU A 9 -0.41 8.47 1.82
N MET A 10 -0.46 7.27 2.40
CA MET A 10 -1.47 6.28 2.04
C MET A 10 -2.88 6.78 2.37
N LEU A 11 -3.10 7.38 3.55
CA LEU A 11 -4.42 7.93 3.89
C LEU A 11 -4.87 9.00 2.89
N GLU A 12 -3.99 9.91 2.50
CA GLU A 12 -4.29 10.96 1.52
C GLU A 12 -4.53 10.36 0.13
N SER A 13 -3.66 9.46 -0.31
CA SER A 13 -3.70 8.85 -1.64
C SER A 13 -4.93 7.98 -1.87
N PHE A 14 -5.45 7.36 -0.82
CA PHE A 14 -6.62 6.47 -0.83
C PHE A 14 -7.82 7.05 -0.09
N SER A 15 -7.87 8.38 0.07
CA SER A 15 -9.03 9.11 0.62
C SER A 15 -10.32 8.84 -0.17
N GLN A 16 -10.19 8.56 -1.46
CA GLN A 16 -11.23 7.95 -2.29
C GLN A 16 -10.87 6.48 -2.57
N PRO A 17 -11.85 5.57 -2.69
CA PRO A 17 -11.58 4.18 -3.02
C PRO A 17 -10.83 4.03 -4.35
N VAL A 18 -9.70 3.32 -4.34
CA VAL A 18 -8.89 3.05 -5.52
C VAL A 18 -8.81 1.55 -5.76
N LYS A 19 -9.22 1.12 -6.96
CA LYS A 19 -9.06 -0.27 -7.41
C LYS A 19 -7.64 -0.50 -7.90
N LEU A 20 -6.98 -1.50 -7.35
CA LEU A 20 -5.61 -1.91 -7.65
C LEU A 20 -5.54 -3.42 -7.92
N PHE A 21 -4.36 -3.87 -8.33
CA PHE A 21 -4.07 -5.27 -8.62
C PHE A 21 -2.75 -5.70 -7.98
N THR A 22 -2.70 -6.91 -7.44
CA THR A 22 -1.44 -7.45 -6.88
C THR A 22 -0.48 -7.82 -8.01
N GLU A 23 0.81 -7.48 -7.89
CA GLU A 23 1.79 -7.75 -8.96
C GLU A 23 1.91 -9.24 -9.35
N SER A 24 1.98 -10.15 -8.38
CA SER A 24 2.29 -11.56 -8.68
C SER A 24 1.15 -12.35 -9.33
N ARG A 25 -0.12 -12.04 -9.01
CA ARG A 25 -1.29 -12.83 -9.45
C ARG A 25 -2.38 -12.00 -10.12
N ASN A 26 -2.14 -10.71 -10.31
CA ASN A 26 -3.10 -9.75 -10.86
C ASN A 26 -4.50 -9.81 -10.19
N VAL A 27 -4.53 -10.10 -8.89
CA VAL A 27 -5.78 -10.21 -8.13
C VAL A 27 -6.30 -8.80 -7.83
N PRO A 28 -7.55 -8.47 -8.18
CA PRO A 28 -8.12 -7.16 -7.90
C PRO A 28 -8.41 -6.98 -6.41
N PHE A 29 -8.22 -5.75 -5.93
CA PHE A 29 -8.62 -5.31 -4.61
C PHE A 29 -8.87 -3.80 -4.61
N THR A 30 -9.46 -3.29 -3.54
CA THR A 30 -9.71 -1.86 -3.35
C THR A 30 -9.03 -1.40 -2.07
N LEU A 31 -8.23 -0.34 -2.14
CA LEU A 31 -7.79 0.42 -0.97
C LEU A 31 -8.68 1.64 -0.79
N TYR A 32 -9.02 1.91 0.46
CA TYR A 32 -9.83 3.07 0.81
C TYR A 32 -9.59 3.48 2.26
N VAL A 33 -9.94 4.72 2.57
CA VAL A 33 -9.94 5.26 3.91
C VAL A 33 -11.36 5.41 4.42
N GLU A 34 -11.57 4.99 5.66
CA GLU A 34 -12.80 5.21 6.41
C GLU A 34 -12.42 5.58 7.85
N GLU A 35 -13.01 6.65 8.40
CA GLU A 35 -12.68 7.16 9.74
C GLU A 35 -11.17 7.35 10.00
N GLN A 36 -10.41 7.88 9.03
CA GLN A 36 -8.95 8.05 9.08
C GLN A 36 -8.17 6.72 9.27
N LYS A 37 -8.78 5.59 8.94
CA LYS A 37 -8.15 4.26 8.98
C LYS A 37 -8.08 3.70 7.56
N LEU A 38 -6.95 3.09 7.24
CA LEU A 38 -6.74 2.45 5.95
C LEU A 38 -7.36 1.05 5.95
N PHE A 39 -8.10 0.72 4.90
CA PHE A 39 -8.72 -0.58 4.70
C PHE A 39 -8.41 -1.12 3.31
N VAL A 40 -8.35 -2.45 3.23
CA VAL A 40 -8.35 -3.20 1.98
C VAL A 40 -9.59 -4.07 1.90
N ARG A 41 -10.29 -4.02 0.77
CA ARG A 41 -11.31 -5.00 0.38
C ARG A 41 -10.74 -5.86 -0.74
N ASN A 42 -10.61 -7.17 -0.51
CA ASN A 42 -10.07 -8.08 -1.53
C ASN A 42 -11.14 -8.51 -2.54
N GLY A 43 -10.75 -9.25 -3.59
CA GLY A 43 -11.68 -9.77 -4.61
C GLY A 43 -12.72 -10.80 -4.14
N LYS A 44 -12.73 -11.15 -2.84
CA LYS A 44 -13.79 -11.95 -2.19
C LYS A 44 -14.69 -11.10 -1.29
N ASP A 45 -14.61 -9.78 -1.41
CA ASP A 45 -15.28 -8.80 -0.54
C ASP A 45 -14.90 -8.86 0.95
N ASN A 46 -13.82 -9.57 1.30
CA ASN A 46 -13.31 -9.53 2.67
C ASN A 46 -12.58 -8.22 2.90
N THR A 47 -13.00 -7.51 3.95
CA THR A 47 -12.38 -6.27 4.42
C THR A 47 -11.40 -6.56 5.55
N SER A 48 -10.22 -5.96 5.49
CA SER A 48 -9.29 -5.94 6.63
C SER A 48 -8.64 -4.57 6.78
N ARG A 49 -8.38 -4.19 8.03
CA ARG A 49 -7.69 -2.94 8.36
C ARG A 49 -6.19 -3.08 8.12
N ILE A 50 -5.59 -2.01 7.60
CA ILE A 50 -4.15 -1.83 7.52
C ILE A 50 -3.73 -0.81 8.59
N GLY A 51 -2.92 -1.23 9.56
CA GLY A 51 -2.47 -0.38 10.66
C GLY A 51 -1.16 0.38 10.36
N PRO A 52 -0.91 1.50 11.07
CA PRO A 52 0.34 2.26 10.91
C PRO A 52 1.58 1.45 11.30
N LYS A 53 1.48 0.56 12.30
CA LYS A 53 2.59 -0.29 12.74
C LYS A 53 3.01 -1.31 11.67
N GLU A 54 2.05 -1.97 11.03
CA GLU A 54 2.36 -2.92 9.95
C GLU A 54 2.90 -2.21 8.71
N VAL A 55 2.44 -0.99 8.42
CA VAL A 55 2.98 -0.18 7.33
C VAL A 55 4.41 0.25 7.63
N ALA A 56 4.70 0.72 8.85
CA ALA A 56 6.05 1.09 9.24
C ALA A 56 7.03 -0.10 9.13
N ALA A 57 6.66 -1.26 9.67
CA ALA A 57 7.49 -2.47 9.59
C ALA A 57 7.71 -2.94 8.15
N PHE A 58 6.69 -2.82 7.29
CA PHE A 58 6.83 -3.11 5.86
C PHE A 58 7.83 -2.15 5.18
N ILE A 59 7.73 -0.84 5.44
CA ILE A 59 8.62 0.15 4.80
C ILE A 59 10.06 0.00 5.28
N GLU A 60 10.28 -0.22 6.57
CA GLU A 60 11.62 -0.51 7.11
C GLU A 60 12.24 -1.71 6.39
N ARG A 61 11.49 -2.81 6.25
CA ARG A 61 11.97 -3.98 5.50
C ARG A 61 12.15 -3.70 4.01
N PHE A 62 11.29 -2.89 3.40
CA PHE A 62 11.40 -2.52 2.00
C PHE A 62 12.66 -1.69 1.75
N GLU A 63 12.99 -0.75 2.62
CA GLU A 63 14.22 0.05 2.54
C GLU A 63 15.49 -0.81 2.69
N GLU A 64 15.42 -1.92 3.43
CA GLU A 64 16.56 -2.84 3.61
C GLU A 64 16.86 -3.70 2.37
N ASN A 65 15.84 -4.11 1.61
CA ASN A 65 15.99 -5.14 0.57
C ASN A 65 15.49 -4.75 -0.83
N GLU A 66 14.71 -3.67 -0.95
CA GLU A 66 14.07 -3.14 -2.16
C GLU A 66 13.31 -4.20 -3.00
N SER A 67 12.85 -5.28 -2.36
CA SER A 67 12.26 -6.41 -3.06
C SER A 67 10.83 -6.11 -3.54
N LEU A 68 10.50 -6.51 -4.77
CA LEU A 68 9.13 -6.46 -5.26
C LEU A 68 8.35 -7.75 -4.99
N ALA A 69 8.95 -8.73 -4.30
CA ALA A 69 8.31 -9.99 -3.99
C ALA A 69 7.66 -9.96 -2.60
N ALA A 70 6.33 -10.09 -2.55
CA ALA A 70 5.56 -10.08 -1.31
C ALA A 70 6.02 -11.12 -0.26
N LYS A 71 6.63 -12.23 -0.70
CA LYS A 71 7.17 -13.27 0.19
C LYS A 71 8.30 -12.76 1.09
N ASP A 72 9.03 -11.73 0.68
CA ASP A 72 10.20 -11.21 1.40
C ASP A 72 9.81 -10.30 2.59
N TYR A 73 8.51 -10.13 2.80
CA TYR A 73 7.90 -9.30 3.86
C TYR A 73 6.95 -10.09 4.76
N GLN A 74 6.86 -11.42 4.58
CA GLN A 74 5.87 -12.25 5.29
C GLN A 74 6.11 -12.31 6.80
N ASP A 75 7.34 -12.07 7.24
CA ASP A 75 7.70 -11.99 8.66
C ASP A 75 7.21 -10.69 9.32
N VAL A 76 6.92 -9.64 8.54
CA VAL A 76 6.42 -8.34 9.05
C VAL A 76 4.93 -8.11 8.77
N THR A 77 4.39 -8.59 7.64
CA THR A 77 2.95 -8.51 7.35
C THR A 77 2.47 -9.49 6.29
N PHE A 78 1.27 -10.04 6.47
CA PHE A 78 0.56 -10.82 5.45
C PHE A 78 -0.07 -9.97 4.34
N LYS A 79 -0.02 -8.62 4.47
CA LYS A 79 -0.62 -7.68 3.50
C LYS A 79 0.38 -7.10 2.51
N ALA A 80 1.61 -7.62 2.47
CA ALA A 80 2.71 -7.09 1.68
C ALA A 80 2.37 -6.92 0.19
N SER A 81 1.63 -7.84 -0.42
CA SER A 81 1.22 -7.72 -1.83
C SER A 81 0.33 -6.50 -2.10
N TYR A 82 -0.49 -6.09 -1.12
CA TYR A 82 -1.31 -4.89 -1.24
C TYR A 82 -0.47 -3.62 -1.05
N LEU A 83 0.47 -3.64 -0.10
CA LEU A 83 1.36 -2.52 0.19
C LEU A 83 2.32 -2.23 -0.98
N LEU A 84 2.88 -3.27 -1.60
CA LEU A 84 3.72 -3.13 -2.79
C LEU A 84 2.96 -2.48 -3.96
N ALA A 85 1.73 -2.94 -4.23
CA ALA A 85 0.89 -2.37 -5.27
C ALA A 85 0.47 -0.92 -4.94
N ALA A 86 0.21 -0.61 -3.67
CA ALA A 86 -0.09 0.75 -3.22
C ALA A 86 1.10 1.70 -3.43
N MET A 87 2.29 1.26 -3.06
CA MET A 87 3.52 2.03 -3.24
C MET A 87 3.80 2.31 -4.72
N LYS A 88 3.68 1.29 -5.59
CA LYS A 88 3.79 1.47 -7.04
C LYS A 88 2.78 2.49 -7.57
N TYR A 89 1.53 2.41 -7.13
CA TYR A 89 0.49 3.38 -7.51
C TYR A 89 0.85 4.81 -7.10
N ILE A 90 1.29 5.01 -5.85
CA ILE A 90 1.69 6.33 -5.34
C ILE A 90 2.89 6.87 -6.11
N THR A 91 3.91 6.05 -6.36
CA THR A 91 5.08 6.45 -7.15
C THR A 91 4.69 6.91 -8.54
N ILE A 92 3.88 6.12 -9.27
CA ILE A 92 3.40 6.48 -10.62
C ILE A 92 2.56 7.77 -10.57
N LYS A 93 1.62 7.87 -9.62
CA LYS A 93 0.77 9.06 -9.46
C LYS A 93 1.62 10.32 -9.23
N ASN A 94 2.67 10.23 -8.41
CA ASN A 94 3.54 11.35 -8.12
C ASN A 94 4.44 11.72 -9.31
N SER A 95 4.95 10.73 -10.07
CA SER A 95 5.70 10.98 -11.30
C SER A 95 4.85 11.66 -12.38
N LEU A 96 3.58 11.27 -12.54
CA LEU A 96 2.67 11.91 -13.49
C LEU A 96 2.29 13.34 -13.09
N ASN A 97 2.32 13.66 -11.79
CA ASN A 97 2.06 15.01 -11.31
C ASN A 97 3.25 15.96 -11.53
N THR A 98 4.47 15.46 -11.65
CA THR A 98 5.67 16.28 -11.91
C THR A 98 5.81 16.70 -13.38
N ASP A 99 5.15 16.00 -14.30
CA ASP A 99 5.17 16.34 -15.75
C ASP A 99 4.18 17.46 -16.13
N ASN A 100 3.35 17.92 -15.17
CA ASN A 100 2.32 18.94 -15.38
C ASN A 100 2.66 20.29 -14.72
N LYS A 101 3.93 20.56 -14.40
CA LYS A 101 4.36 21.77 -13.69
C LYS A 101 5.41 22.57 -14.45
#